data_AF-A0A8T4Q9X0-F1
#
_entry.id   AF-A0A8T4Q9X0-F1
#
_cell.length_a   1.000
_cell.length_b   1.000
_cell.length_c   1.000
_cell.angle_alpha   90.00
_cell.angle_beta   90.00
_cell.angle_gamma   90.00
#
_symmetry.space_group_name_H-M   'P 1'
#
loop_
_entity.id
_entity.type
_entity.pdbx_description
1 polymer ?
#
loop_
_entity_poly.entity_id
_entity_poly.type
_entity_poly.pdbx_seq_one_letter_code
_entity_poly.pdbx_strand_id
1 'polypeptide(L)' 'MLRSLEKIHHFKCKFCDKWWSVGDAPVSKKIWFCAWCGKENRFGSLEEYDLKEK' A
#
# COMPACT_ATOMS: atom_id res chain seq x y z
N MET A 1 21.64 21.82 -2.76
CA MET A 1 20.69 21.13 -1.86
C MET A 1 20.11 19.93 -2.59
N LEU A 2 20.41 18.71 -2.14
CA LEU A 2 19.74 17.50 -2.61
C LEU A 2 18.36 17.42 -1.94
N ARG A 3 17.30 17.22 -2.73
CA ARG A 3 15.94 16.98 -2.25
C ARG A 3 15.58 15.54 -2.60
N SER A 4 15.10 14.76 -1.64
CA SER A 4 14.53 13.43 -1.89
C SER A 4 13.04 13.59 -2.26
N LEU A 5 12.59 12.82 -3.25
CA LEU A 5 11.16 12.67 -3.54
C LEU A 5 10.67 11.44 -2.80
N GLU A 6 9.80 11.65 -1.81
CA GLU A 6 9.15 10.57 -1.05
C GLU A 6 7.87 10.11 -1.75
N LYS A 7 7.63 8.80 -1.80
CA LYS A 7 6.35 8.23 -2.26
C LYS A 7 5.60 7.55 -1.12
N ILE A 8 4.44 8.08 -0.75
CA ILE A 8 3.59 7.50 0.30
C ILE A 8 2.52 6.60 -0.34
N HIS A 9 2.45 5.36 0.11
CA HIS A 9 1.46 4.38 -0.33
C HIS A 9 0.43 4.15 0.78
N HIS A 10 -0.85 4.23 0.43
CA HIS A 10 -1.97 4.03 1.35
C HIS A 10 -2.53 2.61 1.22
N PHE A 11 -2.76 1.96 2.35
CA PHE A 11 -3.27 0.60 2.42
C PHE A 11 -4.53 0.59 3.28
N LYS A 12 -5.54 -0.19 2.87
CA LYS A 12 -6.75 -0.45 3.66
C LYS A 12 -6.90 -1.95 3.91
N CYS A 13 -7.10 -2.34 5.17
CA CYS A 13 -7.28 -3.75 5.53
C CYS A 13 -8.67 -4.24 5.15
N LYS A 14 -8.76 -5.34 4.40
CA LYS A 14 -10.06 -5.95 4.04
C LYS A 14 -10.77 -6.68 5.19
N PHE A 15 -10.13 -6.82 6.36
CA PHE A 15 -10.66 -7.58 7.49
C PHE A 15 -11.12 -6.73 8.68
N CYS A 16 -10.50 -5.56 8.90
CA CYS A 16 -10.84 -4.67 10.02
C CYS A 16 -11.09 -3.23 9.57
N ASP A 17 -11.09 -2.97 8.26
CA ASP A 17 -11.33 -1.67 7.61
C ASP A 17 -10.43 -0.49 8.02
N LYS A 18 -9.44 -0.72 8.89
CA LYS A 18 -8.45 0.28 9.25
C LYS A 18 -7.44 0.48 8.12
N TRP A 19 -6.93 1.71 8.01
CA TRP A 19 -5.95 2.10 7.02
C TRP A 19 -4.58 2.39 7.66
N TRP A 20 -3.52 2.33 6.85
CA TRP A 20 -2.16 2.76 7.22
C TRP A 20 -1.39 3.18 5.97
N SER A 21 -0.25 3.84 6.17
CA SER A 21 0.63 4.27 5.06
C SER A 21 2.06 3.80 5.26
N VAL A 22 2.76 3.57 4.15
CA VAL A 22 4.20 3.25 4.14
C VAL A 22 4.90 4.18 3.14
N GLY A 23 5.91 4.90 3.63
CA GLY A 23 6.81 5.70 2.79
C GLY A 23 7.76 4.78 2.02
N ASP A 24 7.98 5.10 0.75
CA ASP A 24 8.87 4.40 -0.18
C ASP A 24 8.66 2.87 -0.22
N ALA A 25 7.38 2.47 -0.17
CA ALA A 25 7.00 1.07 -0.22
C ALA A 25 7.48 0.41 -1.53
N PRO A 26 8.12 -0.77 -1.45
CA PRO A 26 8.59 -1.48 -2.64
C PRO A 26 7.39 -1.94 -3.49
N VAL A 27 7.30 -1.43 -4.72
CA VAL A 27 6.20 -1.72 -5.67
C VAL A 27 6.08 -3.20 -6.04
N SER A 28 7.16 -3.98 -5.90
CA SER A 28 7.15 -5.42 -6.14
C SER A 28 6.50 -6.22 -5.00
N LYS A 29 6.33 -5.62 -3.81
CA LYS A 29 5.76 -6.29 -2.64
C LYS A 29 4.23 -6.27 -2.69
N LYS A 30 3.65 -7.44 -2.96
CA LYS A 30 2.18 -7.63 -3.05
C LYS A 30 1.54 -8.08 -1.74
N ILE A 31 2.32 -8.66 -0.82
CA ILE A 31 1.83 -9.20 0.45
C ILE A 31 2.25 -8.28 1.60
N TRP A 32 1.26 -7.79 2.34
CA TRP A 32 1.42 -6.91 3.49
C TRP A 32 0.57 -7.40 4.66
N PHE A 33 1.12 -7.37 5.87
CA PHE A 33 0.35 -7.62 7.07
C PHE A 33 -0.28 -6.32 7.57
N CYS A 34 -1.54 -6.39 7.98
CA CYS A 34 -2.20 -5.25 8.58
C CYS A 34 -1.55 -4.91 9.93
N ALA A 35 -1.09 -3.68 10.10
CA ALA A 35 -0.49 -3.19 11.35
C ALA A 35 -1.44 -3.24 12.54
N TRP A 36 -2.75 -3.33 12.30
CA TRP A 36 -3.77 -3.30 13.35
C TRP A 36 -4.23 -4.68 13.82
N CYS A 37 -4.46 -5.61 12.89
CA CYS A 37 -5.03 -6.93 13.20
C CYS A 37 -4.13 -8.10 12.83
N GLY A 38 -2.95 -7.84 12.26
CA GLY A 38 -1.97 -8.86 11.89
C GLY A 38 -2.36 -9.76 10.72
N LYS A 39 -3.53 -9.55 10.09
CA LYS A 39 -3.97 -10.39 8.95
C LYS A 39 -3.24 -10.03 7.65
N GLU A 40 -2.94 -11.06 6.86
CA GLU A 40 -2.33 -10.94 5.53
C GLU A 40 -3.29 -10.29 4.53
N ASN A 41 -2.86 -9.21 3.90
CA ASN A 41 -3.55 -8.55 2.79
C ASN A 41 -2.72 -8.68 1.50
N ARG A 42 -3.41 -8.87 0.38
CA ARG A 42 -2.81 -8.88 -0.97
C ARG A 42 -3.24 -7.62 -1.70
N PHE A 43 -2.26 -6.81 -2.09
CA PHE A 43 -2.46 -5.60 -2.88
C PHE A 43 -1.87 -5.82 -4.27
N GLY A 44 -2.60 -5.41 -5.31
CA GLY A 44 -2.12 -5.41 -6.70
C GLY A 44 -1.07 -4.32 -6.93
N SER A 45 -0.47 -4.29 -8.12
CA SER A 45 0.36 -3.13 -8.50
C SER A 45 -0.51 -1.87 -8.60
N LEU A 46 0.09 -0.69 -8.41
CA LEU A 46 -0.61 0.58 -8.59
C LEU A 46 -1.18 0.71 -10.02
N GLU A 47 -0.48 0.18 -11.02
CA GLU A 47 -0.93 0.12 -12.41
C GLU A 47 -2.26 -0.65 -12.56
N GLU A 48 -2.46 -1.74 -11.80
CA GLU A 48 -3.71 -2.48 -11.78
C GLU A 48 -4.86 -1.72 -11.11
N TYR A 49 -4.57 -0.72 -10.27
CA TYR A 49 -5.57 0.10 -9.58
C TYR A 49 -6.01 1.28 -10.44
N ASP A 50 -5.06 2.00 -11.05
CA ASP A 50 -5.33 3.12 -11.96
C ASP A 50 -6.11 2.69 -13.21
N LEU A 51 -5.96 1.42 -13.64
CA LEU A 51 -6.73 0.82 -14.73
C LEU A 51 -8.15 0.41 -14.34
N LYS A 52 -8.45 0.21 -13.05
CA LYS A 52 -9.80 -0.14 -12.58
C LYS A 52 -10.68 1.08 -12.30
N GLU A 53 -10.07 2.25 -12.14
CA GLU A 53 -10.77 3.52 -11.88
C GLU A 53 -11.04 4.33 -13.17
N LYS A 54 -10.71 3.77 -14.35
CA LYS A 54 -11.08 4.31 -15.68
C LYS A 54 -12.21 3.51 -16.30
#